data_AF-A0A0G4FU42-F1
#
_entry.id   AF-A0A0G4FU42-F1
#
_cell.length_a   1.000
_cell.length_b   1.000
_cell.length_c   1.000
_cell.angle_alpha   90.00
_cell.angle_beta   90.00
_cell.angle_gamma   90.00
#
_symmetry.space_group_name_H-M   'P 1'
#
loop_
_entity.id
_entity.type
_entity.pdbx_description
1 polymer ?
#
loop_
_entity_poly.entity_id
_entity_poly.type
_entity_poly.pdbx_seq_one_letter_code
_entity_poly.pdbx_strand_id
1 'polypeptide(L)'
;MTLVIFSCGLIFGIALALLMASLRCYDEYNAARAELESVRSKLKAAITQLQMAASCERFERSMEEILPKMEQAKCGPRQPGRTSEGGKDSRRDAGGGGGDAPPAVGADESDGEEDAVDGGGSLSLPPLNAVVALGLLVVLVGMNALIEQLCQSNRHGTDAYMLSHISGSSGLTIDQRISLHGWLVRPIYRSSRDGTSYADMLRCVGDNTSRIVFIIWKDQYVFGCYISGGLRLPDDHNGVKMQWCDVWYFSLAGHFARPTMIDLRGRGWQFVEVAGRGGL
;
A
#
# COMPACT_ATOMS: atom_id res chain seq x y z
N MET A 1 -57.45 -21.88 21.96
CA MET A 1 -56.17 -22.56 21.68
C MET A 1 -55.92 -22.78 20.19
N THR A 2 -56.82 -23.46 19.46
CA THR A 2 -56.69 -23.75 18.01
C THR A 2 -56.30 -22.56 17.13
N LEU A 3 -56.90 -21.37 17.36
CA LEU A 3 -56.61 -20.16 16.58
C LEU A 3 -55.13 -19.73 16.66
N VAL A 4 -54.50 -19.87 17.84
CA VAL A 4 -53.09 -19.47 18.08
C VAL A 4 -52.12 -20.41 17.36
N ILE A 5 -52.43 -21.70 17.32
CA ILE A 5 -51.65 -22.71 16.59
C ILE A 5 -51.67 -22.39 15.09
N PHE A 6 -52.84 -22.01 14.55
CA PHE A 6 -52.99 -21.66 13.15
C PHE A 6 -52.22 -20.38 12.78
N SER A 7 -52.25 -19.34 13.62
CA SER A 7 -51.48 -18.12 13.38
C SER A 7 -49.96 -18.35 13.40
N CYS A 8 -49.46 -19.16 14.34
CA CYS A 8 -48.03 -19.48 14.39
C CYS A 8 -47.57 -20.29 13.16
N GLY A 9 -48.38 -21.25 12.71
CA GLY A 9 -48.10 -22.02 11.49
C GLY A 9 -48.04 -21.14 10.23
N LEU A 10 -48.97 -20.19 10.09
CA LEU A 10 -49.01 -19.26 8.96
C LEU A 10 -47.79 -18.32 8.94
N ILE A 11 -47.43 -17.74 10.09
CA ILE A 11 -46.27 -16.85 10.22
C ILE A 11 -44.97 -17.60 9.87
N PHE A 12 -44.80 -18.82 10.40
CA PHE A 12 -43.63 -19.65 10.09
C PHE A 12 -43.56 -20.03 8.61
N GLY A 13 -44.71 -20.37 8.00
CA GLY A 13 -44.81 -20.66 6.56
C GLY A 13 -44.39 -19.47 5.67
N ILE A 14 -44.86 -18.26 6.00
CA ILE A 14 -44.48 -17.03 5.28
C ILE A 14 -42.99 -16.72 5.47
N ALA A 15 -42.48 -16.82 6.70
CA ALA A 15 -41.05 -16.59 6.98
C ALA A 15 -40.14 -17.58 6.23
N LEU A 16 -40.51 -18.86 6.19
CA LEU A 16 -39.78 -19.88 5.44
C LEU A 16 -39.84 -19.63 3.92
N ALA A 17 -41.00 -19.22 3.39
CA ALA A 17 -41.14 -18.88 1.97
C ALA A 17 -40.25 -17.68 1.57
N LEU A 18 -40.20 -16.63 2.40
CA LEU A 18 -39.34 -15.46 2.19
C LEU A 18 -37.85 -15.79 2.31
N LEU A 19 -37.47 -16.68 3.23
CA LEU A 19 -36.10 -17.18 3.35
C LEU A 19 -35.67 -17.95 2.09
N MET A 20 -36.53 -18.86 1.61
CA MET A 20 -36.25 -19.63 0.39
C MET A 20 -36.20 -18.76 -0.88
N ALA A 21 -37.02 -17.70 -0.96
CA ALA A 21 -36.94 -16.72 -2.04
C ALA A 21 -35.62 -15.91 -1.98
N SER A 22 -35.21 -15.49 -0.78
CA SER A 22 -33.93 -14.80 -0.55
C SER A 22 -32.73 -15.65 -0.94
N LEU A 23 -32.74 -16.96 -0.61
CA LEU A 23 -31.67 -17.89 -0.97
C LEU A 23 -31.56 -18.08 -2.49
N ARG A 24 -32.68 -18.21 -3.21
CA ARG A 24 -32.65 -18.28 -4.69
C ARG A 24 -32.06 -17.01 -5.32
N CYS A 25 -32.46 -15.85 -4.83
CA CYS A 25 -31.90 -14.56 -5.26
C CYS A 25 -30.39 -14.47 -4.98
N TYR A 26 -29.92 -15.03 -3.86
CA TYR A 26 -28.50 -15.10 -3.51
C TYR A 26 -27.70 -16.02 -4.46
N ASP A 27 -28.27 -17.15 -4.88
CA ASP A 27 -27.65 -18.05 -5.85
C ASP A 27 -27.54 -17.42 -7.25
N GLU A 28 -28.60 -16.75 -7.72
CA GLU A 28 -28.59 -15.98 -8.98
C GLU A 28 -27.56 -14.83 -8.94
N TYR A 29 -27.47 -14.12 -7.82
CA TYR A 29 -26.46 -13.08 -7.59
C TYR A 29 -25.02 -13.65 -7.62
N ASN A 30 -24.79 -14.81 -7.01
CA ASN A 30 -23.47 -15.45 -7.04
C ASN A 30 -23.08 -15.93 -8.44
N ALA A 31 -24.03 -16.42 -9.24
CA ALA A 31 -23.80 -16.76 -10.64
C ALA A 31 -23.38 -15.52 -11.44
N ALA A 32 -24.14 -14.42 -11.34
CA ALA A 32 -23.80 -13.15 -12.01
C ALA A 32 -22.43 -12.59 -11.55
N ARG A 33 -22.09 -12.74 -10.27
CA ARG A 33 -20.78 -12.35 -9.72
C ARG A 33 -19.63 -13.19 -10.31
N ALA A 34 -19.84 -14.49 -10.52
CA ALA A 34 -18.85 -15.37 -11.14
C ALA A 34 -18.61 -15.01 -12.61
N GLU A 35 -19.67 -14.64 -13.36
CA GLU A 35 -19.52 -14.12 -14.72
C GLU A 35 -18.74 -12.79 -14.74
N LEU A 36 -19.03 -11.87 -13.81
CA LEU A 36 -18.34 -10.58 -13.73
C LEU A 36 -16.83 -10.75 -13.45
N GLU A 37 -16.43 -11.64 -12.53
CA GLU A 37 -15.00 -11.92 -12.28
C GLU A 37 -14.35 -12.64 -13.47
N SER A 38 -15.09 -13.48 -14.21
CA SER A 38 -14.62 -14.06 -15.48
C SER A 38 -14.35 -12.99 -16.55
N VAL A 39 -15.27 -12.04 -16.73
CA VAL A 39 -15.08 -10.87 -17.63
C VAL A 39 -13.92 -10.01 -17.17
N ARG A 40 -13.79 -9.73 -15.87
CA ARG A 40 -12.68 -8.96 -15.29
C ARG A 40 -11.32 -9.63 -15.52
N SER A 41 -11.26 -10.97 -15.40
CA SER A 41 -10.06 -11.76 -15.68
C SER A 41 -9.65 -11.67 -17.16
N LYS A 42 -10.62 -11.85 -18.08
CA LYS A 42 -10.40 -11.68 -19.53
C LYS A 42 -9.91 -10.27 -19.88
N LEU A 43 -10.52 -9.23 -19.28
CA LEU A 43 -10.13 -7.84 -19.50
C LEU A 43 -8.70 -7.56 -19.01
N LYS A 44 -8.30 -8.07 -17.84
CA LYS A 44 -6.91 -7.98 -17.36
C LYS A 44 -5.94 -8.62 -18.34
N ALA A 45 -6.23 -9.84 -18.80
CA ALA A 45 -5.38 -10.54 -19.76
C ALA A 45 -5.22 -9.76 -21.09
N ALA A 46 -6.30 -9.18 -21.60
CA ALA A 46 -6.27 -8.34 -22.80
C ALA A 46 -5.44 -7.05 -22.60
N ILE A 47 -5.55 -6.38 -21.44
CA ILE A 47 -4.73 -5.22 -21.10
C ILE A 47 -3.24 -5.60 -21.04
N THR A 48 -2.89 -6.73 -20.42
CA THR A 48 -1.51 -7.21 -20.37
C THR A 48 -0.98 -7.52 -21.77
N GLN A 49 -1.77 -8.13 -22.67
CA GLN A 49 -1.34 -8.36 -24.05
C GLN A 49 -1.09 -7.06 -24.82
N LEU A 50 -1.96 -6.05 -24.69
CA LEU A 50 -1.76 -4.73 -25.29
C LEU A 50 -0.50 -4.03 -24.76
N GLN A 51 -0.23 -4.14 -23.45
CA GLN A 51 0.99 -3.60 -22.84
C GLN A 51 2.26 -4.30 -23.37
N MET A 52 2.23 -5.63 -23.52
CA MET A 52 3.37 -6.38 -24.09
C MET A 52 3.60 -6.00 -25.56
N ALA A 53 2.55 -5.87 -26.37
CA ALA A 53 2.65 -5.44 -27.76
C ALA A 53 3.27 -4.03 -27.89
N ALA A 54 2.75 -3.05 -27.15
CA ALA A 54 3.28 -1.68 -27.14
C ALA A 54 4.72 -1.59 -26.60
N SER A 55 5.10 -2.48 -25.67
CA SER A 55 6.48 -2.61 -25.19
C SER A 55 7.41 -3.20 -26.26
N CYS A 56 6.93 -4.18 -27.04
CA CYS A 56 7.69 -4.80 -28.13
C CYS A 56 8.01 -3.78 -29.23
N GLU A 57 7.00 -3.05 -29.74
CA GLU A 57 7.23 -2.02 -30.76
C GLU A 57 8.19 -0.91 -30.32
N ARG A 58 8.17 -0.57 -29.02
CA ARG A 58 9.09 0.43 -28.46
C ARG A 58 10.51 -0.12 -28.35
N PHE A 59 10.66 -1.41 -28.03
CA PHE A 59 11.95 -2.07 -27.97
C PHE A 59 12.57 -2.22 -29.37
N GLU A 60 11.78 -2.63 -30.37
CA GLU A 60 12.22 -2.74 -31.77
C GLU A 60 12.71 -1.38 -32.31
N ARG A 61 11.91 -0.31 -32.16
CA ARG A 61 12.34 1.05 -32.53
C ARG A 61 13.61 1.51 -31.81
N SER A 62 13.79 1.12 -30.56
CA SER A 62 15.00 1.44 -29.79
C SER A 62 16.24 0.67 -30.31
N MET A 63 16.07 -0.60 -30.70
CA MET A 63 17.16 -1.36 -31.35
C MET A 63 17.55 -0.76 -32.71
N GLU A 64 16.57 -0.37 -33.54
CA GLU A 64 16.83 0.26 -34.84
C GLU A 64 17.61 1.58 -34.71
N GLU A 65 17.40 2.35 -33.63
CA GLU A 65 18.16 3.58 -33.36
C GLU A 65 19.59 3.32 -32.84
N ILE A 66 19.79 2.23 -32.09
CA ILE A 66 21.08 1.90 -31.45
C ILE A 66 22.03 1.19 -32.42
N LEU A 67 21.52 0.30 -33.26
CA LEU A 67 22.33 -0.52 -34.19
C LEU A 67 23.30 0.32 -35.07
N PRO A 68 22.88 1.40 -35.76
CA PRO A 68 23.81 2.21 -36.56
C PRO A 68 24.83 2.99 -35.71
N LYS A 69 24.49 3.33 -34.45
CA LYS A 69 25.44 4.00 -33.53
C LYS A 69 26.55 3.05 -33.09
N MET A 70 26.21 1.78 -32.86
CA MET A 70 27.21 0.73 -32.58
C MET A 70 28.13 0.46 -33.78
N GLU A 71 27.59 0.49 -35.00
CA GLU A 71 28.38 0.28 -36.22
C GLU A 71 29.32 1.47 -36.49
N GLN A 72 28.86 2.71 -36.27
CA GLN A 72 29.73 3.90 -36.32
C GLN A 72 30.84 3.86 -35.26
N ALA A 73 30.54 3.40 -34.04
CA ALA A 73 31.56 3.27 -32.97
C ALA A 73 32.65 2.23 -33.30
N LYS A 74 32.35 1.24 -34.15
CA LYS A 74 33.31 0.23 -34.63
C LYS A 74 34.32 0.82 -35.61
N CYS A 75 33.94 1.85 -36.37
CA CYS A 75 34.86 2.71 -37.12
C CYS A 75 35.49 3.74 -36.19
N GLY A 76 36.41 3.26 -35.34
CA GLY A 76 37.03 4.05 -34.27
C GLY A 76 37.55 5.42 -34.76
N PRO A 77 37.36 6.50 -33.97
CA PRO A 77 37.66 7.86 -34.41
C PRO A 77 39.15 7.99 -34.75
N ARG A 78 39.45 8.33 -36.01
CA ARG A 78 40.78 8.83 -36.42
C ARG A 78 41.07 10.08 -35.59
N GLN A 79 41.84 9.94 -34.52
CA GLN A 79 42.22 11.10 -33.70
C GLN A 79 43.12 12.04 -34.52
N PRO A 80 42.71 13.31 -34.73
CA PRO A 80 43.66 14.37 -35.05
C PRO A 80 44.49 14.60 -33.79
N GLY A 81 45.81 14.54 -33.90
CA GLY A 81 46.70 14.58 -32.73
C GLY A 81 46.48 15.82 -31.85
N ARG A 82 46.28 15.62 -30.54
CA ARG A 82 46.22 16.70 -29.56
C ARG A 82 47.57 16.93 -28.91
N THR A 83 48.00 18.19 -28.94
CA THR A 83 49.10 18.75 -28.16
C THR A 83 48.71 18.87 -26.68
N SER A 84 49.73 18.89 -25.81
CA SER A 84 49.59 18.84 -24.35
C SER A 84 49.92 20.17 -23.68
N GLU A 85 48.91 20.82 -23.10
CA GLU A 85 49.02 21.91 -22.10
C GLU A 85 47.85 21.73 -21.09
N GLY A 86 47.93 22.07 -19.80
CA GLY A 86 49.03 22.67 -19.03
C GLY A 86 48.53 23.74 -18.05
N GLY A 87 48.10 23.35 -16.83
CA GLY A 87 47.58 24.28 -15.79
C GLY A 87 46.52 23.57 -14.91
N LYS A 88 46.55 23.44 -13.57
CA LYS A 88 47.29 24.02 -12.42
C LYS A 88 46.57 25.17 -11.67
N ASP A 89 46.47 24.97 -10.35
CA ASP A 89 46.36 25.92 -9.22
C ASP A 89 45.01 26.33 -8.56
N SER A 90 45.03 26.25 -7.22
CA SER A 90 44.30 27.00 -6.17
C SER A 90 42.82 26.67 -5.83
N ARG A 91 42.25 26.80 -4.61
CA ARG A 91 42.65 26.93 -3.15
C ARG A 91 41.61 27.88 -2.45
N ARG A 92 41.36 27.71 -1.13
CA ARG A 92 40.57 28.56 -0.18
C ARG A 92 39.06 28.22 -0.06
N ASP A 93 38.33 28.53 1.03
CA ASP A 93 38.64 28.81 2.47
C ASP A 93 37.35 28.60 3.32
N ALA A 94 37.41 28.78 4.66
CA ALA A 94 36.37 28.39 5.63
C ALA A 94 35.51 29.55 6.24
N GLY A 95 34.48 29.20 7.02
CA GLY A 95 33.71 30.09 7.93
C GLY A 95 32.20 29.77 7.93
N GLY A 96 31.58 29.24 8.98
CA GLY A 96 30.98 29.97 10.13
C GLY A 96 29.44 29.85 10.05
N GLY A 97 28.60 29.88 11.10
CA GLY A 97 28.81 30.05 12.54
C GLY A 97 27.63 30.82 13.17
N GLY A 98 26.64 30.13 13.75
CA GLY A 98 25.44 30.70 14.42
C GLY A 98 24.27 29.69 14.46
N GLY A 99 23.24 29.79 15.30
CA GLY A 99 22.97 30.71 16.41
C GLY A 99 21.59 30.41 17.04
N ASP A 100 21.47 30.67 18.34
CA ASP A 100 20.23 30.91 19.14
C ASP A 100 19.14 29.82 19.36
N ALA A 101 18.57 29.88 20.57
CA ALA A 101 17.33 29.27 21.08
C ALA A 101 16.44 30.42 21.64
N PRO A 102 15.37 30.26 22.47
CA PRO A 102 14.50 29.13 22.87
C PRO A 102 13.01 29.51 22.49
N PRO A 103 11.89 29.32 23.24
CA PRO A 103 11.54 28.52 24.44
C PRO A 103 10.24 27.67 24.32
N ALA A 104 9.74 27.15 25.46
CA ALA A 104 8.58 26.28 25.58
C ALA A 104 7.29 26.98 26.09
N VAL A 105 6.13 26.49 25.63
CA VAL A 105 4.74 26.64 26.16
C VAL A 105 3.98 25.38 25.69
N GLY A 106 3.03 24.76 26.38
CA GLY A 106 2.41 25.02 27.70
C GLY A 106 1.68 23.77 28.22
N ALA A 107 0.44 23.91 28.71
CA ALA A 107 -0.46 22.82 29.13
C ALA A 107 -1.91 23.11 28.67
N ASP A 108 -2.79 22.11 28.69
CA ASP A 108 -4.22 22.33 29.02
C ASP A 108 -4.91 21.06 29.54
N GLU A 109 -5.83 21.23 30.48
CA GLU A 109 -6.71 20.22 31.10
C GLU A 109 -8.15 20.49 30.66
N SER A 110 -9.02 19.47 30.58
CA SER A 110 -10.47 19.67 30.74
C SER A 110 -11.22 18.37 31.01
N ASP A 111 -11.90 18.32 32.16
CA ASP A 111 -12.90 17.32 32.54
C ASP A 111 -14.33 17.75 32.14
N GLY A 112 -15.30 16.87 32.37
CA GLY A 112 -16.74 17.17 32.33
C GLY A 112 -17.51 16.39 31.25
N GLU A 113 -18.79 16.04 31.43
CA GLU A 113 -19.64 16.10 32.64
C GLU A 113 -20.77 15.06 32.48
N GLU A 114 -21.38 14.64 33.59
CA GLU A 114 -22.52 13.71 33.58
C GLU A 114 -23.82 14.42 33.15
N ASP A 115 -24.80 13.70 32.62
CA ASP A 115 -26.18 13.99 33.01
C ASP A 115 -27.13 12.80 32.78
N ALA A 116 -28.02 12.58 33.75
CA ALA A 116 -29.00 11.50 33.74
C ALA A 116 -30.41 12.07 33.62
N VAL A 117 -31.25 11.47 32.75
CA VAL A 117 -32.68 11.81 32.67
C VAL A 117 -33.52 10.56 32.82
N ASP A 118 -34.16 10.45 33.99
CA ASP A 118 -35.21 9.47 34.29
C ASP A 118 -36.58 9.95 33.73
N GLY A 119 -37.45 9.02 33.38
CA GLY A 119 -38.65 9.31 32.59
C GLY A 119 -39.66 8.16 32.56
N GLY A 120 -40.19 7.79 33.73
CA GLY A 120 -41.18 6.71 33.87
C GLY A 120 -42.50 6.98 33.13
N GLY A 121 -42.80 6.15 32.12
CA GLY A 121 -44.08 6.15 31.40
C GLY A 121 -44.90 4.88 31.67
N SER A 122 -46.12 5.03 32.21
CA SER A 122 -47.03 3.92 32.48
C SER A 122 -47.62 3.35 31.17
N LEU A 123 -47.34 2.08 30.87
CA LEU A 123 -47.76 1.43 29.63
C LEU A 123 -49.08 0.65 29.80
N SER A 124 -50.13 1.18 29.16
CA SER A 124 -51.37 0.44 28.91
C SER A 124 -51.13 -0.70 27.91
N LEU A 125 -51.56 -1.92 28.26
CA LEU A 125 -51.40 -3.11 27.42
C LEU A 125 -52.26 -2.99 26.13
N PRO A 126 -51.65 -3.00 24.93
CA PRO A 126 -52.40 -2.88 23.70
C PRO A 126 -53.05 -4.22 23.28
N PRO A 127 -54.11 -4.21 22.47
CA PRO A 127 -54.80 -5.43 22.05
C PRO A 127 -53.88 -6.39 21.29
N LEU A 128 -54.14 -7.71 21.38
CA LEU A 128 -53.28 -8.80 20.88
C LEU A 128 -52.70 -8.60 19.46
N ASN A 129 -53.43 -7.99 18.53
CA ASN A 129 -52.93 -7.71 17.17
C ASN A 129 -51.77 -6.70 17.17
N ALA A 130 -51.78 -5.71 18.08
CA ALA A 130 -50.70 -4.76 18.27
C ALA A 130 -49.46 -5.42 18.90
N VAL A 131 -49.63 -6.46 19.74
CA VAL A 131 -48.49 -7.23 20.28
C VAL A 131 -47.77 -8.00 19.18
N VAL A 132 -48.50 -8.60 18.23
CA VAL A 132 -47.90 -9.25 17.05
C VAL A 132 -47.23 -8.23 16.12
N ALA A 133 -47.85 -7.07 15.90
CA ALA A 133 -47.25 -5.99 15.13
C ALA A 133 -45.98 -5.42 15.79
N LEU A 134 -45.97 -5.24 17.12
CA LEU A 134 -44.77 -4.87 17.88
C LEU A 134 -43.69 -5.95 17.73
N GLY A 135 -44.04 -7.23 17.85
CA GLY A 135 -43.09 -8.33 17.68
C GLY A 135 -42.40 -8.32 16.32
N LEU A 136 -43.17 -8.11 15.24
CA LEU A 136 -42.62 -8.00 13.89
C LEU A 136 -41.75 -6.74 13.73
N LEU A 137 -42.18 -5.59 14.29
CA LEU A 137 -41.42 -4.35 14.27
C LEU A 137 -40.09 -4.48 15.03
N VAL A 138 -40.09 -5.10 16.20
CA VAL A 138 -38.89 -5.36 17.01
C VAL A 138 -37.92 -6.29 16.28
N VAL A 139 -38.41 -7.32 15.59
CA VAL A 139 -37.56 -8.19 14.75
C VAL A 139 -36.95 -7.41 13.58
N LEU A 140 -37.75 -6.59 12.87
CA LEU A 140 -37.25 -5.81 11.73
C LEU A 140 -36.25 -4.72 12.16
N VAL A 141 -36.54 -3.98 13.22
CA VAL A 141 -35.62 -2.98 13.80
C VAL A 141 -34.36 -3.65 14.35
N GLY A 142 -34.50 -4.79 15.04
CA GLY A 142 -33.37 -5.58 15.54
C GLY A 142 -32.48 -6.12 14.42
N MET A 143 -33.05 -6.59 13.32
CA MET A 143 -32.28 -6.98 12.13
C MET A 143 -31.60 -5.79 11.46
N ASN A 144 -32.26 -4.63 11.37
CA ASN A 144 -31.65 -3.44 10.79
C ASN A 144 -30.49 -2.91 11.65
N ALA A 145 -30.66 -2.90 12.98
CA ALA A 145 -29.60 -2.57 13.94
C ALA A 145 -28.45 -3.59 13.92
N LEU A 146 -28.73 -4.88 13.70
CA LEU A 146 -27.70 -5.92 13.54
C LEU A 146 -26.94 -5.75 12.21
N ILE A 147 -27.63 -5.40 11.12
CA ILE A 147 -27.00 -5.05 9.83
C ILE A 147 -26.10 -3.81 10.01
N GLU A 148 -26.58 -2.78 10.71
CA GLU A 148 -25.76 -1.61 11.03
C GLU A 148 -24.57 -1.95 11.93
N GLN A 149 -24.74 -2.77 12.98
CA GLN A 149 -23.62 -3.23 13.81
C GLN A 149 -22.61 -4.07 13.02
N LEU A 150 -23.04 -4.92 12.10
CA LEU A 150 -22.13 -5.66 11.22
C LEU A 150 -21.41 -4.72 10.23
N CYS A 151 -22.08 -3.66 9.76
CA CYS A 151 -21.46 -2.61 8.95
C CYS A 151 -20.53 -1.67 9.74
N GLN A 152 -20.77 -1.44 11.03
CA GLN A 152 -19.98 -0.55 11.90
C GLN A 152 -18.81 -1.28 12.58
N SER A 153 -18.99 -2.54 12.97
CA SER A 153 -17.93 -3.43 13.47
C SER A 153 -16.82 -3.58 12.42
N ASN A 154 -17.19 -3.61 11.13
CA ASN A 154 -16.25 -3.60 10.00
C ASN A 154 -15.69 -2.20 9.66
N ARG A 155 -15.97 -1.16 10.46
CA ARG A 155 -15.48 0.23 10.31
C ARG A 155 -14.72 0.77 11.52
N HIS A 156 -14.72 0.10 12.67
CA HIS A 156 -14.10 0.58 13.92
C HIS A 156 -12.92 -0.29 14.40
N GLY A 157 -12.17 -0.82 13.43
CA GLY A 157 -10.95 -1.60 13.64
C GLY A 157 -9.75 -1.12 12.83
N THR A 158 -9.61 0.18 12.54
CA THR A 158 -8.34 0.87 12.20
C THR A 158 -8.56 2.37 11.94
N ASP A 159 -7.65 3.23 12.41
CA ASP A 159 -7.73 4.68 12.22
C ASP A 159 -7.64 5.12 10.76
N ALA A 160 -8.75 5.62 10.23
CA ALA A 160 -8.91 5.95 8.82
C ALA A 160 -8.09 7.17 8.32
N TYR A 161 -7.40 7.89 9.21
CA TYR A 161 -6.67 9.12 8.88
C TYR A 161 -5.37 8.93 8.07
N MET A 162 -4.85 7.69 7.97
CA MET A 162 -3.72 7.37 7.07
C MET A 162 -4.13 6.65 5.77
N LEU A 163 -5.40 6.26 5.61
CA LEU A 163 -5.88 5.52 4.44
C LEU A 163 -6.31 6.43 3.27
N SER A 164 -6.79 7.64 3.55
CA SER A 164 -7.29 8.58 2.54
C SER A 164 -6.19 9.13 1.61
N HIS A 165 -5.01 9.47 2.14
CA HIS A 165 -3.90 10.05 1.34
C HIS A 165 -3.03 9.02 0.59
N ILE A 166 -3.38 7.73 0.65
CA ILE A 166 -2.77 6.67 -0.18
C ILE A 166 -3.84 6.00 -1.07
N SER A 167 -4.93 6.73 -1.36
CA SER A 167 -6.00 6.32 -2.28
C SER A 167 -5.71 6.72 -3.75
N GLY A 168 -4.84 7.72 -3.95
CA GLY A 168 -4.27 8.03 -5.26
C GLY A 168 -3.18 7.01 -5.67
N SER A 169 -3.43 6.29 -6.76
CA SER A 169 -2.49 5.47 -7.56
C SER A 169 -1.78 4.28 -6.94
N SER A 170 -1.92 3.93 -5.66
CA SER A 170 -1.10 2.84 -5.08
C SER A 170 -1.65 1.44 -5.42
N GLY A 171 -1.10 0.80 -6.46
CA GLY A 171 -1.55 -0.50 -7.02
C GLY A 171 -1.31 -1.75 -6.15
N LEU A 172 -1.31 -1.61 -4.83
CA LEU A 172 -1.20 -2.70 -3.86
C LEU A 172 -2.59 -3.21 -3.48
N THR A 173 -2.75 -4.53 -3.35
CA THR A 173 -3.98 -5.12 -2.80
C THR A 173 -4.10 -4.86 -1.29
N ILE A 174 -5.30 -5.00 -0.76
CA ILE A 174 -5.56 -4.88 0.69
C ILE A 174 -4.69 -5.88 1.47
N ASP A 175 -4.56 -7.13 1.00
CA ASP A 175 -3.77 -8.18 1.66
C ASP A 175 -2.26 -7.87 1.67
N GLN A 176 -1.74 -7.30 0.58
CA GLN A 176 -0.35 -6.83 0.51
C GLN A 176 -0.12 -5.67 1.48
N ARG A 177 -1.10 -4.76 1.61
CA ARG A 177 -1.05 -3.65 2.54
C ARG A 177 -1.12 -4.13 4.00
N ILE A 178 -1.94 -5.13 4.32
CA ILE A 178 -2.00 -5.77 5.65
C ILE A 178 -0.68 -6.49 5.97
N SER A 179 -0.11 -7.22 5.01
CA SER A 179 1.19 -7.89 5.14
C SER A 179 2.31 -6.89 5.44
N LEU A 180 2.23 -5.69 4.83
CA LEU A 180 3.12 -4.57 5.13
C LEU A 180 2.83 -3.90 6.48
N HIS A 181 1.57 -3.73 6.89
CA HIS A 181 1.20 -3.12 8.18
C HIS A 181 1.52 -3.96 9.41
N GLY A 182 1.60 -5.30 9.27
CA GLY A 182 2.12 -6.18 10.33
C GLY A 182 3.58 -5.88 10.70
N TRP A 183 4.30 -5.17 9.83
CA TRP A 183 5.59 -4.55 10.10
C TRP A 183 5.32 -3.05 10.32
N LEU A 184 5.65 -2.46 11.47
CA LEU A 184 5.47 -1.01 11.69
C LEU A 184 6.51 -0.20 10.88
N VAL A 185 6.33 -0.15 9.56
CA VAL A 185 7.19 0.56 8.61
C VAL A 185 6.65 1.98 8.40
N ARG A 186 7.26 2.96 9.05
CA ARG A 186 7.04 4.38 8.74
C ARG A 186 7.74 4.71 7.42
N PRO A 187 7.04 5.22 6.38
CA PRO A 187 7.68 5.58 5.12
C PRO A 187 8.53 6.85 5.28
N ILE A 188 9.85 6.68 5.26
CA ILE A 188 10.83 7.78 5.40
C ILE A 188 11.13 8.49 4.08
N TYR A 189 11.04 7.79 2.95
CA TYR A 189 11.25 8.32 1.60
C TYR A 189 10.21 7.76 0.61
N ARG A 190 9.75 8.60 -0.33
CA ARG A 190 8.93 8.22 -1.49
C ARG A 190 9.27 9.12 -2.67
N SER A 191 9.75 8.54 -3.77
CA SER A 191 10.22 9.31 -4.94
C SER A 191 9.20 10.29 -5.53
N SER A 192 7.91 9.95 -5.50
CA SER A 192 6.82 10.81 -5.97
C SER A 192 6.46 11.97 -5.03
N ARG A 193 7.09 12.08 -3.85
CA ARG A 193 6.89 13.14 -2.85
C ARG A 193 8.18 13.91 -2.60
N ASP A 194 9.28 13.19 -2.47
CA ASP A 194 10.53 13.72 -1.93
C ASP A 194 11.57 14.07 -3.01
N GLY A 195 11.34 13.66 -4.25
CA GLY A 195 12.26 13.81 -5.40
C GLY A 195 12.74 12.45 -5.92
N THR A 196 13.18 12.40 -7.19
CA THR A 196 13.62 11.14 -7.84
C THR A 196 15.14 10.98 -7.87
N SER A 197 15.91 11.91 -7.31
CA SER A 197 17.38 11.84 -7.34
C SER A 197 17.93 10.97 -6.22
N TYR A 198 19.17 10.48 -6.39
CA TYR A 198 19.89 9.77 -5.33
C TYR A 198 20.11 10.66 -4.10
N ALA A 199 20.40 11.94 -4.31
CA ALA A 199 20.58 12.93 -3.25
C ALA A 199 19.30 13.14 -2.42
N ASP A 200 18.10 13.13 -3.05
CA ASP A 200 16.81 13.21 -2.34
C ASP A 200 16.57 11.99 -1.46
N MET A 201 16.83 10.79 -2.00
CA MET A 201 16.74 9.55 -1.23
C MET A 201 17.66 9.59 0.00
N LEU A 202 18.92 9.97 -0.17
CA LEU A 202 19.88 10.08 0.93
C LEU A 202 19.47 11.15 1.96
N ARG A 203 18.98 12.31 1.50
CA ARG A 203 18.48 13.39 2.35
C ARG A 203 17.32 12.94 3.24
N CYS A 204 16.44 12.08 2.74
CA CYS A 204 15.28 11.58 3.48
C CYS A 204 15.56 10.32 4.33
N VAL A 205 16.42 9.42 3.86
CA VAL A 205 16.79 8.19 4.62
C VAL A 205 17.78 8.49 5.74
N GLY A 206 18.71 9.44 5.51
CA GLY A 206 19.76 9.80 6.45
C GLY A 206 20.79 8.70 6.70
N ASP A 207 21.90 9.08 7.34
CA ASP A 207 23.07 8.22 7.48
C ASP A 207 22.99 7.26 8.70
N ASN A 208 21.92 7.39 9.51
CA ASN A 208 21.76 6.75 10.83
C ASN A 208 20.65 5.68 10.90
N THR A 209 19.93 5.42 9.80
CA THR A 209 18.77 4.50 9.84
C THR A 209 19.22 3.05 9.80
N SER A 210 19.34 2.42 10.98
CA SER A 210 19.91 1.06 11.15
C SER A 210 19.25 -0.07 10.32
N ARG A 211 17.98 0.07 9.94
CA ARG A 211 17.22 -0.95 9.19
C ARG A 211 16.30 -0.27 8.20
N ILE A 212 16.33 -0.70 6.94
CA ILE A 212 15.55 -0.11 5.85
C ILE A 212 14.94 -1.20 4.97
N VAL A 213 13.77 -0.89 4.42
CA VAL A 213 13.09 -1.71 3.40
C VAL A 213 12.95 -0.84 2.16
N PHE A 214 13.61 -1.24 1.08
CA PHE A 214 13.36 -0.69 -0.24
C PHE A 214 12.18 -1.39 -0.87
N ILE A 215 11.25 -0.61 -1.42
CA ILE A 215 10.12 -1.10 -2.21
C ILE A 215 10.19 -0.41 -3.57
N ILE A 216 10.44 -1.18 -4.61
CA ILE A 216 10.46 -0.74 -6.00
C ILE A 216 9.14 -1.19 -6.62
N TRP A 217 8.44 -0.26 -7.24
CA TRP A 217 7.22 -0.54 -8.00
C TRP A 217 7.44 -0.18 -9.46
N LYS A 218 7.23 -1.16 -10.34
CA LYS A 218 7.28 -1.00 -11.79
C LYS A 218 6.13 -1.79 -12.42
N ASP A 219 5.18 -1.09 -13.02
CA ASP A 219 3.99 -1.69 -13.67
C ASP A 219 3.22 -2.62 -12.71
N GLN A 220 3.22 -3.93 -12.98
CA GLN A 220 2.60 -4.98 -12.15
C GLN A 220 3.55 -5.61 -11.11
N TYR A 221 4.82 -5.22 -11.12
CA TYR A 221 5.88 -5.80 -10.30
C TYR A 221 6.14 -4.94 -9.07
N VAL A 222 5.90 -5.51 -7.88
CA VAL A 222 6.27 -4.93 -6.59
C VAL A 222 7.30 -5.86 -5.98
N PHE A 223 8.51 -5.35 -5.77
CA PHE A 223 9.64 -6.10 -5.25
C PHE A 223 10.57 -5.18 -4.46
N GLY A 224 11.56 -5.75 -3.79
CA GLY A 224 12.38 -4.96 -2.89
C GLY A 224 13.47 -5.75 -2.20
N CYS A 225 14.15 -5.06 -1.29
CA CYS A 225 15.09 -5.67 -0.36
C CYS A 225 14.95 -5.06 1.04
N TYR A 226 15.17 -5.88 2.05
CA TYR A 226 15.41 -5.47 3.43
C TYR A 226 16.91 -5.51 3.70
N ILE A 227 17.43 -4.46 4.31
CA ILE A 227 18.85 -4.29 4.65
C ILE A 227 18.97 -4.10 6.17
N SER A 228 19.66 -5.03 6.85
CA SER A 228 19.77 -5.03 8.32
C SER A 228 20.77 -4.02 8.90
N GLY A 229 21.57 -3.36 8.04
CA GLY A 229 22.65 -2.46 8.43
C GLY A 229 22.47 -0.97 8.05
N GLY A 230 21.37 -0.61 7.38
CA GLY A 230 21.10 0.75 6.89
C GLY A 230 21.85 1.14 5.60
N LEU A 231 21.79 2.43 5.25
CA LEU A 231 22.73 3.05 4.32
C LEU A 231 23.80 3.78 5.14
N ARG A 232 25.07 3.42 4.96
CA ARG A 232 26.20 4.19 5.52
C ARG A 232 26.97 4.82 4.39
N LEU A 233 26.97 6.15 4.33
CA LEU A 233 27.74 6.87 3.32
C LEU A 233 29.26 6.68 3.51
N PRO A 234 30.03 6.68 2.41
CA PRO A 234 31.49 6.88 2.44
C PRO A 234 31.83 8.26 3.01
N ASP A 235 33.02 8.33 3.61
CA ASP A 235 33.51 9.57 4.22
C ASP A 235 34.01 10.54 3.14
N ASP A 236 34.39 10.01 1.96
CA ASP A 236 34.60 10.76 0.72
C ASP A 236 33.27 10.93 -0.04
N HIS A 237 32.97 12.18 -0.42
CA HIS A 237 31.79 12.59 -1.17
C HIS A 237 31.63 11.87 -2.52
N ASN A 238 32.74 11.46 -3.14
CA ASN A 238 32.76 10.73 -4.41
C ASN A 238 33.21 9.27 -4.24
N GLY A 239 33.44 8.84 -3.01
CA GLY A 239 33.84 7.48 -2.69
C GLY A 239 32.68 6.48 -2.79
N VAL A 240 32.97 5.22 -2.46
CA VAL A 240 31.99 4.15 -2.37
C VAL A 240 32.29 3.31 -1.12
N LYS A 241 31.25 2.96 -0.35
CA LYS A 241 31.38 2.19 0.90
C LYS A 241 30.70 0.84 0.76
N MET A 242 31.50 -0.21 0.87
CA MET A 242 31.03 -1.59 0.97
C MET A 242 30.72 -1.92 2.44
N GLN A 243 29.52 -2.40 2.72
CA GLN A 243 29.06 -2.77 4.06
C GLN A 243 28.57 -4.22 4.11
N TRP A 244 29.11 -4.98 5.06
CA TRP A 244 28.63 -6.31 5.41
C TRP A 244 27.37 -6.22 6.28
N CYS A 245 26.24 -6.72 5.79
CA CYS A 245 24.97 -6.82 6.51
C CYS A 245 24.05 -7.85 5.83
N ASP A 246 23.01 -8.32 6.53
CA ASP A 246 22.02 -9.21 5.94
C ASP A 246 21.19 -8.45 4.90
N VAL A 247 21.12 -9.00 3.69
CA VAL A 247 20.26 -8.48 2.62
C VAL A 247 19.28 -9.56 2.19
N TRP A 248 17.99 -9.24 2.33
CA TRP A 248 16.90 -10.16 2.01
C TRP A 248 16.09 -9.58 0.86
N TYR A 249 16.06 -10.29 -0.27
CA TYR A 249 15.28 -9.88 -1.43
C TYR A 249 13.88 -10.48 -1.37
N PHE A 250 12.89 -9.75 -1.86
CA PHE A 250 11.50 -10.22 -1.89
C PHE A 250 10.74 -9.68 -3.09
N SER A 251 9.71 -10.41 -3.50
CA SER A 251 8.73 -9.97 -4.49
C SER A 251 7.33 -10.11 -3.90
N LEU A 252 6.59 -9.01 -3.83
CA LEU A 252 5.21 -8.94 -3.32
C LEU A 252 4.17 -9.11 -4.43
N ALA A 253 4.51 -8.75 -5.68
CA ALA A 253 3.62 -8.82 -6.83
C ALA A 253 4.38 -9.12 -8.14
N GLY A 254 3.67 -9.67 -9.13
CA GLY A 254 4.11 -9.80 -10.52
C GLY A 254 5.00 -11.01 -10.82
N HIS A 255 6.11 -11.20 -10.11
CA HIS A 255 7.08 -12.27 -10.44
C HIS A 255 6.64 -13.68 -10.03
N PHE A 256 5.84 -13.79 -8.95
CA PHE A 256 5.43 -15.07 -8.37
C PHE A 256 3.93 -15.02 -8.02
N ALA A 257 3.27 -16.18 -8.02
CA ALA A 257 1.84 -16.30 -7.71
C ALA A 257 1.47 -15.96 -6.25
N ARG A 258 2.46 -15.84 -5.36
CA ARG A 258 2.31 -15.43 -3.96
C ARG A 258 3.51 -14.55 -3.56
N PRO A 259 3.37 -13.68 -2.54
CA PRO A 259 4.51 -12.98 -1.95
C PRO A 259 5.62 -13.98 -1.60
N THR A 260 6.82 -13.74 -2.13
CA THR A 260 7.94 -14.68 -2.11
C THR A 260 9.20 -13.99 -1.63
N MET A 261 9.80 -14.55 -0.57
CA MET A 261 11.14 -14.18 -0.11
C MET A 261 12.17 -14.98 -0.92
N ILE A 262 13.17 -14.29 -1.48
CA ILE A 262 14.22 -14.87 -2.31
C ILE A 262 15.44 -15.06 -1.43
N ASP A 263 15.65 -16.30 -1.00
CA ASP A 263 16.81 -16.62 -0.17
C ASP A 263 18.08 -16.75 -1.03
N LEU A 264 19.09 -15.96 -0.68
CA LEU A 264 20.44 -15.99 -1.27
C LEU A 264 21.50 -16.51 -0.29
N ARG A 265 21.10 -16.96 0.91
CA ARG A 265 21.98 -17.57 1.91
C ARG A 265 22.57 -18.85 1.33
N GLY A 266 23.86 -18.81 0.98
CA GLY A 266 24.56 -19.90 0.30
C GLY A 266 25.08 -19.56 -1.11
N ARG A 267 24.70 -18.42 -1.71
CA ARG A 267 25.32 -17.92 -2.96
C ARG A 267 26.56 -17.03 -2.73
N GLY A 268 27.10 -17.02 -1.50
CA GLY A 268 28.32 -16.32 -1.14
C GLY A 268 28.09 -15.04 -0.35
N TRP A 269 28.97 -14.07 -0.57
CA TRP A 269 29.14 -12.85 0.20
C TRP A 269 27.99 -11.85 -0.04
N GLN A 270 27.18 -11.55 0.99
CA GLN A 270 26.15 -10.51 0.94
C GLN A 270 26.69 -9.19 1.47
N PHE A 271 26.64 -8.13 0.66
CA PHE A 271 27.03 -6.78 1.03
C PHE A 271 26.14 -5.76 0.35
N VAL A 272 26.12 -4.55 0.90
CA VAL A 272 25.54 -3.36 0.28
C VAL A 272 26.67 -2.42 -0.11
N GLU A 273 26.58 -1.86 -1.30
CA GLU A 273 27.52 -0.88 -1.81
C GLU A 273 26.81 0.48 -1.91
N VAL A 274 27.32 1.49 -1.21
CA VAL A 274 26.70 2.82 -1.10
C VAL A 274 27.65 3.87 -1.67
N ALA A 275 27.22 4.57 -2.72
CA ALA A 275 27.98 5.66 -3.30
C ALA A 275 27.91 6.93 -2.43
N GLY A 276 28.92 7.78 -2.52
CA GLY A 276 28.89 9.12 -1.94
C GLY A 276 27.88 10.03 -2.67
N ARG A 277 27.57 11.19 -2.10
CA ARG A 277 26.54 12.11 -2.64
C ARG A 277 26.88 12.68 -4.02
N GLY A 278 28.15 12.67 -4.44
CA GLY A 278 28.61 13.04 -5.78
C GLY A 278 28.98 11.84 -6.66
N GLY A 279 28.80 10.61 -6.16
CA GLY A 279 29.06 9.39 -6.91
C GLY A 279 27.85 8.94 -7.72
N LEU A 280 27.53 9.64 -8.82
CA LEU A 280 26.85 9.16 -10.04
C LEU A 280 26.68 10.30 -11.07
#